data_AF-A0A5E6R483-F1
#
_entry.id   AF-A0A5E6R483-F1
#
_cell.length_a   1.000
_cell.length_b   1.000
_cell.length_c   1.000
_cell.angle_alpha   90.00
_cell.angle_beta   90.00
_cell.angle_gamma   90.00
#
_symmetry.space_group_name_H-M   'P 1'
#
loop_
_entity.id
_entity.type
_entity.pdbx_description
1 polymer ?
#
loop_
_entity_poly.entity_id
_entity_poly.type
_entity_poly.pdbx_seq_one_letter_code
_entity_poly.pdbx_strand_id
1 'polypeptide(L)'
;MIIKLSPQGGRAPLSVQKTGDVLIINGESFDFRQLPEGAVLPWPAVHCQHVVGDVTRRNGDLIIVLGIPCDADSSIAVRFPSDIVNPPDGDVRLPE
;
A
#
# COMPACT_ATOMS: atom_id res chain seq x y z
N MET A 1 3.40 7.41 7.54
CA MET A 1 3.23 6.44 6.42
C MET A 1 2.01 6.87 5.60
N ILE A 2 2.12 6.87 4.28
CA ILE A 2 1.05 7.17 3.33
C ILE A 2 0.87 5.95 2.41
N ILE A 3 -0.33 5.37 2.39
CA ILE A 3 -0.69 4.27 1.49
C ILE A 3 -1.57 4.86 0.40
N LYS A 4 -1.06 4.88 -0.83
CA LYS A 4 -1.81 5.23 -2.03
C LYS A 4 -2.40 3.95 -2.62
N LEU A 5 -3.60 4.04 -3.17
CA LEU A 5 -4.28 2.91 -3.80
C LEU A 5 -4.37 3.13 -5.31
N SER A 6 -4.03 2.11 -6.09
CA SER A 6 -4.14 2.08 -7.55
C SER A 6 -5.24 1.09 -7.94
N PRO A 7 -6.40 1.54 -8.43
CA PRO A 7 -7.47 0.65 -8.86
C PRO A 7 -7.02 -0.19 -10.06
N GLN A 8 -7.14 -1.52 -9.98
CA GLN A 8 -6.76 -2.42 -11.07
C GLN A 8 -7.74 -3.59 -11.20
N GLY A 9 -8.14 -3.90 -12.44
CA GLY A 9 -9.00 -5.04 -12.75
C GLY A 9 -8.29 -6.38 -12.59
N GLY A 10 -9.04 -7.43 -12.24
CA GLY A 10 -8.54 -8.81 -12.19
C GLY A 10 -7.55 -9.09 -11.05
N ARG A 11 -7.41 -8.20 -10.07
CA ARG A 11 -6.59 -8.44 -8.89
C ARG A 11 -7.26 -9.38 -7.90
N ALA A 12 -6.43 -10.11 -7.16
CA ALA A 12 -6.86 -10.80 -5.95
C ALA A 12 -7.31 -9.78 -4.87
N PRO A 13 -8.17 -10.20 -3.92
CA PRO A 13 -8.51 -9.41 -2.74
C PRO A 13 -7.26 -8.87 -2.02
N LEU A 14 -7.38 -7.67 -1.47
CA LEU A 14 -6.31 -7.02 -0.73
C LEU A 14 -6.70 -6.89 0.75
N SER A 15 -5.82 -7.36 1.63
CA SER A 15 -5.86 -7.12 3.07
C SER A 15 -4.51 -6.54 3.49
N VAL A 16 -4.53 -5.54 4.37
CA VAL A 16 -3.33 -4.84 4.81
C VAL A 16 -3.41 -4.61 6.31
N GLN A 17 -2.35 -4.97 7.03
CA GLN A 17 -2.14 -4.59 8.42
C GLN A 17 -0.85 -3.79 8.53
N LYS A 18 -0.81 -2.84 9.45
CA LYS A 18 0.34 -1.99 9.72
C LYS A 18 0.91 -2.24 11.11
N THR A 19 2.23 -2.25 11.22
CA THR A 19 2.94 -2.21 12.51
C THR A 19 4.18 -1.33 12.37
N GLY A 20 4.07 -0.05 12.74
CA GLY A 20 5.11 0.94 12.44
C GLY A 20 5.37 1.04 10.93
N ASP A 21 6.60 0.74 10.51
CA ASP A 21 7.03 0.72 9.10
C ASP A 21 7.03 -0.69 8.47
N VAL A 22 6.36 -1.65 9.12
CA VAL A 22 6.11 -2.99 8.58
C VAL A 22 4.67 -3.06 8.08
N LEU A 23 4.47 -3.63 6.89
CA LEU A 23 3.15 -3.97 6.36
C LEU A 23 2.98 -5.48 6.25
N ILE A 24 1.85 -6.00 6.71
CA ILE A 24 1.42 -7.36 6.44
C ILE A 24 0.38 -7.29 5.33
N ILE A 25 0.74 -7.73 4.13
CA ILE A 25 -0.12 -7.68 2.95
C ILE A 25 -0.54 -9.11 2.62
N ASN A 26 -1.83 -9.41 2.70
CA ASN A 26 -2.36 -10.77 2.47
C ASN A 26 -1.65 -11.86 3.28
N GLY A 27 -1.26 -11.53 4.53
CA GLY A 27 -0.58 -12.44 5.45
C GLY A 27 0.94 -12.50 5.31
N GLU A 28 1.53 -11.83 4.30
CA GLU A 28 2.99 -11.77 4.12
C GLU A 28 3.55 -10.45 4.67
N SER A 29 4.66 -10.53 5.41
CA SER A 29 5.27 -9.39 6.10
C SER A 29 6.35 -8.73 5.24
N PHE A 30 6.23 -7.42 5.04
CA PHE A 30 7.18 -6.57 4.32
C PHE A 30 7.72 -5.49 5.26
N ASP A 31 9.02 -5.54 5.54
CA ASP A 31 9.69 -4.65 6.49
C ASP A 31 10.45 -3.52 5.77
N PHE A 32 9.98 -2.28 5.95
CA PHE A 32 10.57 -1.10 5.33
C PHE A 32 11.35 -0.21 6.32
N ARG A 33 11.63 -0.69 7.53
CA ARG A 33 12.38 0.07 8.56
C ARG A 33 13.78 0.46 8.09
N GLN A 34 14.38 -0.36 7.21
CA GLN A 34 15.73 -0.12 6.68
C GLN A 34 15.77 0.86 5.52
N LEU A 35 14.62 1.34 5.00
CA LEU A 35 14.60 2.31 3.90
C LEU A 35 14.88 3.72 4.46
N PRO A 36 16.04 4.34 4.18
CA PRO A 36 16.38 5.63 4.77
C PRO A 36 15.63 6.78 4.10
N GLU A 37 15.62 7.94 4.77
CA GLU A 37 15.06 9.18 4.23
C GLU A 37 15.68 9.53 2.87
N GLY A 38 14.85 9.93 1.91
CA GLY A 38 15.26 10.28 0.55
C GLY A 38 15.53 9.08 -0.37
N ALA A 39 15.49 7.85 0.14
CA ALA A 39 15.70 6.66 -0.68
C ALA A 39 14.44 6.20 -1.42
N VAL A 40 14.71 5.41 -2.47
CA VAL A 40 13.72 4.75 -3.32
C VAL A 40 14.06 3.26 -3.33
N LEU A 41 13.08 2.43 -2.97
CA LEU A 41 13.09 0.99 -3.16
C LEU A 41 12.21 0.69 -4.39
N PRO A 42 12.82 0.27 -5.51
CA PRO A 42 12.07 -0.07 -6.71
C PRO A 42 11.03 -1.15 -6.44
N TRP A 43 9.81 -1.00 -6.96
CA TRP A 43 8.72 -1.94 -6.68
C TRP A 43 9.04 -3.42 -6.99
N PRO A 44 9.84 -3.79 -8.03
CA PRO A 44 10.16 -5.20 -8.28
C PRO A 44 11.01 -5.83 -7.18
N ALA A 45 11.78 -5.02 -6.44
CA ALA A 45 12.62 -5.48 -5.34
C ALA A 45 11.81 -5.80 -4.06
N VAL A 46 10.55 -5.39 -4.00
CA VAL A 46 9.65 -5.71 -2.86
C VAL A 46 9.14 -7.15 -2.94
N HIS A 47 9.19 -7.77 -4.13
CA HIS A 47 8.68 -9.12 -4.38
C HIS A 47 7.21 -9.34 -3.96
N CYS A 48 6.43 -8.27 -3.88
CA CYS A 48 5.00 -8.32 -3.58
C CYS A 48 4.18 -8.03 -4.84
N GLN A 49 3.30 -8.94 -5.24
CA GLN A 49 2.40 -8.71 -6.38
C GLN A 49 1.51 -7.48 -6.16
N HIS A 50 1.25 -7.10 -4.90
CA HIS A 50 0.34 -6.01 -4.61
C HIS A 50 0.97 -4.62 -4.64
N VAL A 51 2.30 -4.52 -4.60
CA VAL A 51 3.04 -3.26 -4.67
C VAL A 51 3.28 -2.90 -6.13
N VAL A 52 2.71 -1.78 -6.57
CA VAL A 52 2.66 -1.39 -8.01
C VAL A 52 3.32 -0.06 -8.30
N GLY A 53 4.05 0.48 -7.32
CA GLY A 53 4.85 1.69 -7.46
C GLY A 53 5.99 1.65 -6.46
N ASP A 54 7.06 2.39 -6.77
CA ASP A 54 8.25 2.41 -5.93
C ASP A 54 7.92 2.85 -4.51
N VAL A 55 8.56 2.20 -3.54
CA VAL A 55 8.44 2.57 -2.14
C VAL A 55 9.46 3.65 -1.86
N THR A 56 9.02 4.79 -1.32
CA THR A 56 9.92 5.91 -1.04
C THR A 56 9.76 6.36 0.40
N ARG A 57 10.82 6.94 0.97
CA ARG A 57 10.71 7.69 2.23
C ARG A 57 10.97 9.16 1.96
N ARG A 58 9.99 10.00 2.27
CA ARG A 58 10.05 11.45 2.05
C ARG A 58 9.45 12.19 3.24
N ASN A 59 10.19 13.16 3.77
CA ASN A 59 9.82 13.94 4.94
C ASN A 59 9.46 13.07 6.16
N GLY A 60 10.15 11.94 6.33
CA GLY A 60 9.90 10.96 7.39
C GLY A 60 8.77 9.98 7.09
N ASP A 61 7.96 10.22 6.05
CA ASP A 61 6.86 9.35 5.66
C ASP A 61 7.29 8.30 4.65
N LEU A 62 7.04 7.03 4.97
CA LEU A 62 7.06 5.95 3.99
C LEU A 62 5.82 6.09 3.07
N ILE A 63 6.03 6.15 1.76
CA ILE A 63 4.99 6.23 0.74
C ILE A 63 5.00 4.95 -0.06
N ILE A 64 3.87 4.24 -0.08
CA ILE A 64 3.67 2.97 -0.80
C ILE A 64 2.45 3.09 -1.71
N VAL A 65 2.53 2.47 -2.89
CA VAL A 65 1.39 2.34 -3.82
C VAL A 65 0.97 0.88 -3.89
N LEU A 66 -0.24 0.58 -3.41
CA LEU A 66 -0.83 -0.76 -3.47
C LEU A 66 -1.91 -0.81 -4.54
N GLY A 67 -1.92 -1.86 -5.34
CA GLY A 67 -3.03 -2.10 -6.25
C GLY A 67 -4.22 -2.72 -5.51
N ILE A 68 -5.41 -2.17 -5.69
CA ILE A 68 -6.66 -2.66 -5.11
C ILE A 68 -7.54 -3.26 -6.22
N PRO A 69 -8.22 -4.40 -6.01
CA PRO A 69 -9.18 -4.92 -6.98
C PRO A 69 -10.28 -3.89 -7.25
N CYS A 70 -10.50 -3.62 -8.54
CA CYS A 70 -11.55 -2.72 -9.00
C CYS A 70 -12.22 -3.32 -10.24
N ASP A 71 -13.54 -3.39 -10.21
CA ASP A 71 -14.40 -3.92 -11.27
C ASP A 71 -15.45 -2.88 -11.72
N ALA A 72 -16.36 -3.31 -12.61
CA ALA A 72 -17.41 -2.48 -13.19
C ALA A 72 -18.43 -1.96 -12.14
N ASP A 73 -18.59 -2.65 -11.02
CA ASP A 73 -19.59 -2.35 -10.00
C ASP A 73 -18.98 -1.73 -8.74
N SER A 74 -17.64 -1.65 -8.67
CA SER A 74 -16.89 -1.04 -7.58
C SER A 74 -17.30 0.41 -7.33
N SER A 75 -17.32 0.79 -6.05
CA SER A 75 -17.73 2.12 -5.61
C SER A 75 -16.82 3.24 -6.16
N ILE A 76 -17.29 4.48 -6.05
CA ILE A 76 -16.48 5.66 -6.36
C ILE A 76 -15.23 5.72 -5.47
N ALA A 77 -15.32 5.29 -4.21
CA ALA A 77 -14.20 5.29 -3.29
C ALA A 77 -13.12 4.27 -3.68
N VAL A 78 -13.50 3.15 -4.30
CA VAL A 78 -12.54 2.17 -4.85
C VAL A 78 -11.97 2.63 -6.18
N ARG A 79 -12.77 3.24 -7.06
CA ARG A 79 -12.35 3.74 -8.38
C ARG A 79 -11.48 4.99 -8.33
N PHE A 80 -11.68 5.82 -7.31
CA PHE A 80 -10.96 7.08 -7.09
C PHE A 80 -10.56 7.20 -5.62
N PRO A 81 -9.66 6.32 -5.15
CA PRO A 81 -9.31 6.25 -3.75
C PRO A 81 -8.55 7.50 -3.30
N SER A 82 -8.91 7.99 -2.12
CA SER A 82 -8.08 8.95 -1.40
C SER A 82 -6.88 8.25 -0.80
N ASP A 83 -5.77 8.96 -0.65
CA ASP A 83 -4.60 8.46 0.05
C ASP A 83 -4.96 8.15 1.53
N ILE A 84 -4.50 7.01 2.04
CA ILE A 84 -4.62 6.65 3.45
C ILE A 84 -3.40 7.22 4.17
N VAL A 85 -3.59 8.34 4.86
CA VAL A 85 -2.52 9.08 5.54
C VAL A 85 -2.47 8.69 7.02
N ASN A 86 -1.31 8.26 7.48
CA ASN A 86 -1.01 7.87 8.86
C ASN A 86 -2.06 6.94 9.48
N PRO A 87 -2.35 5.77 8.85
CA PRO A 87 -3.25 4.80 9.46
C PRO A 87 -2.66 4.31 10.80
N PRO A 88 -3.51 4.02 11.81
CA PRO A 88 -3.06 3.40 13.05
C PRO A 88 -2.44 2.03 12.77
N ASP A 89 -1.70 1.49 13.74
CA ASP A 89 -1.28 0.10 13.69
C ASP A 89 -2.49 -0.84 13.84
N GLY A 90 -2.41 -2.01 13.22
CA GLY A 90 -3.52 -2.94 13.07
C GLY A 90 -4.08 -2.96 11.64
N ASP A 91 -5.35 -3.36 11.50
CA ASP A 91 -6.01 -3.47 10.20
C ASP A 91 -6.16 -2.09 9.54
N VAL A 92 -5.66 -1.97 8.32
CA VAL A 92 -5.82 -0.76 7.51
C VAL A 92 -7.17 -0.83 6.82
N ARG A 93 -8.03 0.15 7.10
CA ARG A 93 -9.36 0.25 6.48
C ARG A 93 -9.22 0.64 5.01
N LEU A 94 -9.59 -0.26 4.12
CA LEU A 94 -9.65 -0.03 2.67
C LEU A 94 -11.03 0.52 2.26
N PRO A 95 -11.14 1.24 1.14
CA PRO A 95 -12.43 1.64 0.59
C PRO A 95 -13.23 0.42 0.11
N GLU A 96 -14.56 0.52 0.21
CA GLU A 96 -15.55 -0.48 -0.26
C GLU A 96 -16.44 0.15 -1.33
#